data_AF-A0A7Y2G6K0-F1
#
_entry.id   AF-A0A7Y2G6K0-F1
#
_cell.length_a   1.000
_cell.length_b   1.000
_cell.length_c   1.000
_cell.angle_alpha   90.00
_cell.angle_beta   90.00
_cell.angle_gamma   90.00
#
_symmetry.space_group_name_H-M   'P 1'
#
loop_
_entity.id
_entity.type
_entity.pdbx_description
1 polymer ?
#
loop_
_entity_poly.entity_id
_entity_poly.type
_entity_poly.pdbx_seq_one_letter_code
_entity_poly.pdbx_strand_id
1 'polypeptide(L)'
;MIRSIVAGIASLSAVGAATYFGLSSSHLGVPMFGERGVIQAEAQFCLKNDIRLFHGVDAGCYTKSEFDDFRDAQVLNASGETVTVMLTHPDDMNAEGAACTTCREYQSMRTEGWYALSSRAMRREAFFERACGVLDAIEKAQIAEFNYFADGSPTIDEMRNISISVRNSANEPGQTVDGPETVEKLEGAVWRLKQGAYTLMLEEILNADFDNDGVAEILAFLVNVPDGGTARFVQMALIEKDLADGPVKLSKFPPDAAADDKM
;
A
#
# COMPACT_ATOMS: atom_id res chain seq x y z
N MET A 1 -30.66 -35.29 6.14
CA MET A 1 -29.30 -35.35 6.73
C MET A 1 -28.46 -34.30 6.03
N ILE A 2 -28.27 -33.15 6.69
CA ILE A 2 -27.48 -32.02 6.17
C ILE A 2 -26.11 -32.13 6.84
N ARG A 3 -25.03 -32.21 6.05
CA ARG A 3 -23.66 -32.04 6.55
C ARG A 3 -23.18 -30.67 6.07
N SER A 4 -23.17 -29.72 7.00
CA SER A 4 -22.49 -28.43 6.86
C SER A 4 -20.98 -28.66 6.90
N ILE A 5 -20.25 -28.12 5.94
CA ILE A 5 -18.79 -27.97 6.01
C ILE A 5 -18.54 -26.50 6.37
N VAL A 6 -18.15 -26.28 7.62
CA VAL A 6 -17.59 -25.02 8.11
C VAL A 6 -16.10 -25.08 7.82
N ALA A 7 -15.62 -24.24 6.91
CA ALA A 7 -14.19 -24.01 6.71
C ALA A 7 -13.74 -22.93 7.69
N GLY A 8 -12.83 -23.31 8.60
CA GLY A 8 -12.40 -22.52 9.74
C GLY A 8 -11.55 -21.30 9.37
N ILE A 9 -11.81 -20.23 10.10
CA ILE A 9 -10.96 -19.05 10.20
C ILE A 9 -9.78 -19.43 11.10
N ALA A 10 -8.56 -19.33 10.57
CA ALA A 10 -7.35 -19.46 11.37
C ALA A 10 -7.15 -18.17 12.17
N SER A 11 -7.19 -18.30 13.49
CA SER A 11 -6.84 -17.28 14.47
C SER A 11 -5.33 -17.03 14.47
N LEU A 12 -4.92 -15.76 14.49
CA LEU A 12 -3.59 -15.34 14.90
C LEU A 12 -3.71 -14.34 16.06
N SER A 13 -2.70 -14.39 16.90
CA SER A 13 -2.74 -14.18 18.34
C SER A 13 -2.22 -12.81 18.77
N ALA A 14 -2.72 -12.36 19.92
CA ALA A 14 -2.35 -11.15 20.64
C ALA A 14 -0.84 -10.88 20.76
N VAL A 15 -0.43 -9.65 20.43
CA VAL A 15 0.82 -9.02 20.89
C VAL A 15 0.52 -7.54 21.22
N GLY A 16 1.12 -7.06 22.31
CA GLY A 16 0.71 -5.88 23.08
C GLY A 16 0.70 -4.54 22.34
N ALA A 17 -0.22 -3.69 22.77
CA ALA A 17 -0.29 -2.28 22.39
C ALA A 17 0.96 -1.52 22.90
N ALA A 18 1.77 -1.02 21.97
CA ALA A 18 2.70 0.07 22.22
C ALA A 18 2.05 1.36 21.73
N THR A 19 1.56 2.17 22.67
CA THR A 19 1.16 3.55 22.40
C THR A 19 2.41 4.37 22.11
N TYR A 20 2.59 4.81 20.86
CA TYR A 20 3.57 5.85 20.52
C TYR A 20 2.88 7.22 20.60
N PHE A 21 3.37 8.06 21.52
CA PHE A 21 3.05 9.48 21.53
C PHE A 21 3.78 10.15 20.35
N GLY A 22 3.04 10.85 19.52
CA GLY A 22 3.59 11.73 18.49
C GLY A 22 4.51 12.78 19.09
N LEU A 23 5.65 13.01 18.46
CA LEU A 23 6.53 14.11 18.79
C LEU A 23 5.90 15.42 18.29
N SER A 24 5.21 16.10 19.19
CA SER A 24 4.89 17.52 19.06
C SER A 24 6.18 18.34 19.22
N SER A 25 6.62 18.99 18.16
CA SER A 25 7.74 19.93 18.23
C SER A 25 7.25 21.26 18.83
N SER A 26 7.42 21.42 20.14
CA SER A 26 7.14 22.70 20.82
C SER A 26 8.32 23.65 20.60
N HIS A 27 8.13 24.67 19.76
CA HIS A 27 9.05 25.81 19.65
C HIS A 27 9.00 26.66 20.92
N LEU A 28 10.06 26.62 21.74
CA LEU A 28 10.45 27.69 22.65
C LEU A 28 11.96 27.92 22.52
N GLY A 29 12.32 29.13 22.08
CA GLY A 29 13.69 29.48 21.72
C GLY A 29 14.62 29.78 22.90
N VAL A 30 15.89 29.40 22.73
CA VAL A 30 17.09 30.10 23.20
C VAL A 30 18.22 29.79 22.19
N PRO A 31 18.97 30.77 21.64
CA PRO A 31 20.14 30.48 20.83
C PRO A 31 21.33 30.25 21.74
N MET A 32 21.99 29.10 21.61
CA MET A 32 23.33 28.88 22.18
C MET A 32 24.28 28.53 21.05
N PHE A 33 25.15 29.50 20.72
CA PHE A 33 26.34 29.25 19.92
C PHE A 33 27.16 28.14 20.57
N GLY A 34 27.30 27.05 19.83
CA GLY A 34 28.23 25.97 20.10
C GLY A 34 28.26 25.10 18.87
N GLU A 35 29.38 25.11 18.14
CA GLU A 35 29.66 24.17 17.06
C GLU A 35 29.60 22.73 17.61
N ARG A 36 28.40 22.15 17.54
CA ARG A 36 28.19 20.71 17.57
C ARG A 36 27.47 20.43 16.26
N GLY A 37 28.13 19.67 15.39
CA GLY A 37 27.52 19.17 14.18
C GLY A 37 26.18 18.56 14.56
N VAL A 38 25.11 19.23 14.14
CA VAL A 38 23.77 18.68 14.21
C VAL A 38 23.80 17.55 13.21
N ILE A 39 24.01 16.32 13.69
CA ILE A 39 23.66 15.15 12.90
C ILE A 39 22.14 15.25 12.80
N GLN A 40 21.68 15.81 11.68
CA GLN A 40 20.27 15.87 11.35
C GLN A 40 19.84 14.40 11.24
N ALA A 41 19.01 13.94 12.18
CA ALA A 41 18.49 12.58 12.11
C ALA A 41 17.80 12.42 10.75
N GLU A 42 18.19 11.38 10.01
CA GLU A 42 17.59 11.11 8.71
C GLU A 42 16.09 10.87 8.86
N ALA A 43 15.32 11.38 7.90
CA ALA A 43 13.89 11.16 7.81
C ALA A 43 13.56 9.66 7.78
N GLN A 44 12.60 9.23 8.61
CA GLN A 44 12.15 7.84 8.69
C GLN A 44 10.69 7.71 8.25
N PHE A 45 10.38 6.59 7.60
CA PHE A 45 9.04 6.20 7.19
C PHE A 45 8.66 4.89 7.89
N CYS A 46 7.46 4.83 8.45
CA CYS A 46 7.03 3.72 9.30
C CYS A 46 6.03 2.81 8.58
N LEU A 47 6.44 1.57 8.31
CA LEU A 47 5.54 0.53 7.83
C LEU A 47 4.55 0.14 8.94
N LYS A 48 3.27 0.00 8.58
CA LYS A 48 2.24 -0.50 9.49
C LYS A 48 2.40 -1.99 9.73
N ASN A 49 2.01 -2.42 10.94
CA ASN A 49 2.41 -3.68 11.57
C ASN A 49 2.06 -4.98 10.84
N ASP A 50 1.14 -4.91 9.88
CA ASP A 50 0.56 -6.10 9.26
C ASP A 50 1.12 -6.38 7.87
N ILE A 51 2.06 -5.55 7.39
CA ILE A 51 2.57 -5.63 6.03
C ILE A 51 3.87 -6.44 5.99
N ARG A 52 3.81 -7.58 5.31
CA ARG A 52 4.98 -8.42 5.01
C ARG A 52 5.16 -8.55 3.51
N LEU A 53 6.00 -7.69 2.96
CA LEU A 53 6.35 -7.69 1.53
C LEU A 53 7.68 -8.37 1.26
N PHE A 54 8.59 -8.37 2.23
CA PHE A 54 9.98 -8.78 2.06
C PHE A 54 10.42 -9.74 3.17
N HIS A 55 11.27 -10.69 2.80
CA HIS A 55 11.88 -11.60 3.75
C HIS A 55 12.81 -10.86 4.71
N GLY A 56 12.58 -11.03 6.02
CA GLY A 56 13.43 -10.43 7.06
C GLY A 56 13.20 -8.94 7.30
N VAL A 57 12.15 -8.36 6.71
CA VAL A 57 11.72 -6.99 6.98
C VAL A 57 10.45 -7.06 7.83
N ASP A 58 10.56 -6.62 9.07
CA ASP A 58 9.44 -6.47 9.98
C ASP A 58 8.81 -5.09 9.82
N ALA A 59 7.69 -4.86 10.50
CA ALA A 59 7.14 -3.52 10.60
C ALA A 59 7.98 -2.65 11.55
N GLY A 60 8.16 -1.41 11.16
CA GLY A 60 9.04 -0.48 11.84
C GLY A 60 9.26 0.79 11.03
N CYS A 61 10.03 1.70 11.62
CA CYS A 61 10.43 2.95 10.98
C CYS A 61 11.84 2.79 10.42
N TYR A 62 12.00 3.09 9.13
CA TYR A 62 13.24 2.94 8.39
C TYR A 62 13.55 4.21 7.61
N THR A 63 14.82 4.50 7.43
CA THR A 63 15.32 5.54 6.54
C THR A 63 15.14 5.13 5.08
N LYS A 64 15.20 6.09 4.15
CA LYS A 64 15.18 5.76 2.71
C LYS A 64 16.34 4.84 2.29
N SER A 65 17.51 4.98 2.93
CA SER A 65 18.65 4.11 2.64
C SER A 65 18.35 2.66 3.03
N GLU A 66 17.76 2.43 4.20
CA GLU A 66 17.35 1.09 4.63
C GLU A 66 16.24 0.52 3.71
N PHE A 67 15.32 1.36 3.21
CA PHE A 67 14.36 0.93 2.19
C PHE A 67 15.01 0.58 0.84
N ASP A 68 16.10 1.25 0.45
CA ASP A 68 16.85 0.87 -0.77
C ASP A 68 17.49 -0.51 -0.59
N ASP A 69 18.03 -0.81 0.59
CA ASP A 69 18.56 -2.15 0.90
C ASP A 69 17.47 -3.22 0.80
N PHE A 70 16.21 -2.89 1.08
CA PHE A 70 15.08 -3.83 0.91
C PHE A 70 14.80 -4.19 -0.56
N ARG A 71 15.32 -3.44 -1.53
CA ARG A 71 15.20 -3.81 -2.96
C ARG A 71 15.91 -5.12 -3.28
N ASP A 72 16.90 -5.49 -2.46
CA ASP A 72 17.67 -6.74 -2.56
C ASP A 72 17.08 -7.87 -1.69
N ALA A 73 16.06 -7.57 -0.87
CA ALA A 73 15.34 -8.59 -0.11
C ALA A 73 14.40 -9.39 -1.01
N GLN A 74 14.19 -10.65 -0.66
CA GLN A 74 13.30 -11.54 -1.39
C GLN A 74 11.84 -11.12 -1.21
N VAL A 75 11.08 -11.02 -2.30
CA VAL A 75 9.65 -10.72 -2.28
C VAL A 75 8.86 -11.90 -1.72
N LEU A 76 7.89 -11.64 -0.85
CA LEU A 76 7.04 -12.64 -0.21
C LEU A 76 5.60 -12.65 -0.76
N ASN A 77 4.95 -13.80 -0.66
CA ASN A 77 3.50 -13.92 -0.83
C ASN A 77 2.75 -13.67 0.50
N ALA A 78 1.42 -13.69 0.46
CA ALA A 78 0.57 -13.50 1.64
C ALA A 78 0.74 -14.58 2.73
N SER A 79 1.36 -15.72 2.40
CA SER A 79 1.70 -16.79 3.37
C SER A 79 3.11 -16.65 3.93
N GLY A 80 3.86 -15.63 3.52
CA GLY A 80 5.24 -15.39 3.94
C GLY A 80 6.28 -16.22 3.19
N GLU A 81 5.92 -16.86 2.08
CA GLU A 81 6.84 -17.65 1.26
C GLU A 81 7.45 -16.81 0.15
N THR A 82 8.72 -17.06 -0.19
CA THR A 82 9.41 -16.37 -1.29
C THR A 82 8.71 -16.60 -2.63
N VAL A 83 8.54 -15.51 -3.37
CA VAL A 83 7.99 -15.52 -4.73
C VAL A 83 9.12 -15.43 -5.73
N THR A 84 9.12 -16.37 -6.67
CA THR A 84 9.89 -16.26 -7.92
C THR A 84 8.93 -16.00 -9.06
N VAL A 85 9.23 -15.02 -9.92
CA VAL A 85 8.53 -14.80 -11.19
C VAL A 85 9.46 -15.17 -12.35
N MET A 86 8.89 -15.80 -13.37
CA MET A 86 9.59 -16.11 -14.62
C MET A 86 9.13 -15.12 -15.68
N LEU A 87 10.07 -14.37 -16.26
CA LEU A 87 9.82 -13.39 -17.30
C LEU A 87 10.30 -13.90 -18.66
N THR A 88 9.64 -13.44 -19.70
CA THR A 88 9.93 -13.75 -21.10
C THR A 88 10.77 -12.63 -21.72
N HIS A 89 11.76 -12.99 -22.52
CA HIS A 89 12.61 -12.05 -23.23
C HIS A 89 11.77 -11.16 -24.16
N PRO A 90 12.01 -9.84 -24.24
CA PRO A 90 11.19 -8.92 -25.05
C PRO A 90 11.14 -9.29 -26.54
N ASP A 91 12.29 -9.66 -27.11
CA ASP A 91 12.46 -9.81 -28.56
C ASP A 91 12.62 -11.26 -29.05
N ASP A 92 12.72 -12.24 -28.14
CA ASP A 92 12.96 -13.65 -28.50
C ASP A 92 12.08 -14.57 -27.66
N MET A 93 10.95 -14.97 -28.23
CA MET A 93 10.00 -15.87 -27.59
C MET A 93 10.51 -17.31 -27.42
N ASN A 94 11.65 -17.66 -28.05
CA ASN A 94 12.28 -18.97 -27.93
C ASN A 94 13.46 -18.96 -26.94
N ALA A 95 13.91 -17.79 -26.49
CA ALA A 95 14.92 -17.68 -25.46
C ALA A 95 14.42 -18.29 -24.14
N GLU A 96 15.36 -18.77 -23.33
CA GLU A 96 15.02 -19.23 -21.99
C GLU A 96 14.51 -18.04 -21.14
N GLY A 97 13.43 -18.26 -20.41
CA GLY A 97 12.88 -17.23 -19.51
C GLY A 97 13.82 -16.98 -18.35
N ALA A 98 13.85 -15.74 -17.86
CA ALA A 98 14.67 -15.35 -16.73
C ALA A 98 13.85 -15.33 -15.43
N ALA A 99 14.44 -15.80 -14.34
CA ALA A 99 13.82 -15.78 -13.02
C ALA A 99 14.29 -14.56 -12.24
N CYS A 100 13.41 -13.94 -11.46
CA CYS A 100 13.80 -12.97 -10.43
C CYS A 100 13.05 -13.21 -9.11
N THR A 101 13.68 -12.77 -8.03
CA THR A 101 13.22 -12.94 -6.64
C THR A 101 13.26 -11.65 -5.83
N THR A 102 13.95 -10.61 -6.31
CA THR A 102 14.09 -9.32 -5.63
C THR A 102 13.53 -8.18 -6.48
N CYS A 103 13.27 -7.03 -5.85
CA CYS A 103 12.81 -5.85 -6.58
C CYS A 103 13.87 -5.27 -7.50
N ARG A 104 15.16 -5.31 -7.12
CA ARG A 104 16.25 -4.82 -7.95
C ARG A 104 16.39 -5.60 -9.26
N GLU A 105 16.35 -6.93 -9.16
CA GLU A 105 16.35 -7.82 -10.34
C GLU A 105 15.13 -7.57 -11.23
N TYR A 106 13.94 -7.52 -10.62
CA TYR A 106 12.69 -7.31 -11.34
C TYR A 106 12.69 -5.97 -12.09
N GLN A 107 13.07 -4.87 -11.43
CA GLN A 107 13.13 -3.55 -12.06
C GLN A 107 14.14 -3.50 -13.22
N SER A 108 15.34 -4.07 -13.05
CA SER A 108 16.33 -4.16 -14.13
C SER A 108 15.73 -4.86 -15.36
N MET A 109 15.10 -6.02 -15.16
CA MET A 109 14.46 -6.77 -16.24
C MET A 109 13.30 -6.01 -16.87
N ARG A 110 12.47 -5.31 -16.09
CA ARG A 110 11.38 -4.48 -16.61
C ARG A 110 11.88 -3.32 -17.47
N THR A 111 12.97 -2.67 -17.07
CA THR A 111 13.62 -1.61 -17.86
C THR A 111 14.18 -2.13 -19.17
N GLU A 112 14.67 -3.37 -19.20
CA GLU A 112 15.09 -4.07 -20.40
C GLU A 112 13.92 -4.59 -21.27
N GLY A 113 12.68 -4.47 -20.81
CA GLY A 113 11.47 -4.86 -21.58
C GLY A 113 10.98 -6.29 -21.32
N TRP A 114 11.56 -7.02 -20.37
CA TRP A 114 11.09 -8.36 -20.01
C TRP A 114 9.68 -8.30 -19.40
N TYR A 115 8.87 -9.33 -19.67
CA TYR A 115 7.48 -9.35 -19.23
C TYR A 115 6.94 -10.73 -18.90
N ALA A 116 5.92 -10.80 -18.05
CA ALA A 116 5.26 -12.06 -17.73
C ALA A 116 4.26 -12.44 -18.83
N LEU A 117 4.54 -13.52 -19.57
CA LEU A 117 3.66 -13.96 -20.66
C LEU A 117 2.54 -14.93 -20.22
N SER A 118 2.81 -15.79 -19.23
CA SER A 118 1.82 -16.80 -18.78
C SER A 118 0.96 -16.28 -17.65
N SER A 119 -0.30 -16.74 -17.53
CA SER A 119 -1.17 -16.36 -16.40
C SER A 119 -0.59 -16.72 -15.04
N ARG A 120 0.26 -17.76 -14.97
CA ARG A 120 1.00 -18.11 -13.74
C ARG A 120 2.07 -17.06 -13.42
N ALA A 121 2.80 -16.61 -14.43
CA ALA A 121 3.82 -15.57 -14.29
C ALA A 121 3.17 -14.23 -13.93
N MET A 122 2.10 -13.82 -14.61
CA MET A 122 1.38 -12.56 -14.32
C MET A 122 0.85 -12.53 -12.88
N ARG A 123 0.29 -13.64 -12.39
CA ARG A 123 -0.15 -13.73 -10.98
C ARG A 123 1.01 -13.61 -9.98
N ARG A 124 2.22 -14.01 -10.38
CA ARG A 124 3.44 -13.89 -9.57
C ARG A 124 4.04 -12.49 -9.67
N GLU A 125 4.03 -11.89 -10.86
CA GLU A 125 4.44 -10.52 -11.13
C GLU A 125 3.67 -9.52 -10.26
N ALA A 126 2.37 -9.74 -10.04
CA ALA A 126 1.55 -8.89 -9.16
C ALA A 126 2.10 -8.75 -7.71
N PHE A 127 2.83 -9.73 -7.18
CA PHE A 127 3.50 -9.59 -5.88
C PHE A 127 4.69 -8.63 -5.95
N PHE A 128 5.43 -8.63 -7.07
CA PHE A 128 6.54 -7.70 -7.31
C PHE A 128 6.02 -6.30 -7.58
N GLU A 129 4.98 -6.13 -8.40
CA GLU A 129 4.34 -4.82 -8.61
C GLU A 129 3.89 -4.21 -7.28
N ARG A 130 3.30 -5.03 -6.40
CA ARG A 130 2.89 -4.63 -5.05
C ARG A 130 4.09 -4.23 -4.18
N ALA A 131 5.09 -5.10 -4.06
CA ALA A 131 6.22 -4.90 -3.16
C ALA A 131 7.14 -3.77 -3.64
N CYS A 132 7.56 -3.82 -4.90
CA CYS A 132 8.48 -2.84 -5.49
C CYS A 132 7.81 -1.48 -5.68
N GLY A 133 6.50 -1.47 -5.97
CA GLY A 133 5.72 -0.23 -6.04
C GLY A 133 5.72 0.54 -4.72
N VAL A 134 5.71 -0.15 -3.57
CA VAL A 134 5.85 0.51 -2.26
C VAL A 134 7.22 1.13 -2.08
N LEU A 135 8.30 0.43 -2.46
CA LEU A 135 9.66 0.99 -2.38
C LEU A 135 9.81 2.21 -3.29
N ASP A 136 9.25 2.16 -4.51
CA ASP A 136 9.25 3.28 -5.44
C ASP A 136 8.41 4.47 -4.95
N ALA A 137 7.33 4.20 -4.20
CA ALA A 137 6.53 5.22 -3.54
C ALA A 137 7.35 5.93 -2.44
N ILE A 138 8.00 5.15 -1.58
CA ILE A 138 8.80 5.65 -0.46
C ILE A 138 10.00 6.46 -0.94
N GLU A 139 10.65 6.03 -2.03
CA GLU A 139 11.76 6.76 -2.63
C GLU A 139 11.36 8.21 -2.97
N LYS A 140 10.12 8.41 -3.45
CA LYS A 140 9.57 9.71 -3.84
C LYS A 140 8.92 10.47 -2.69
N ALA A 141 8.53 9.77 -1.62
CA ALA A 141 7.81 10.35 -0.49
C ALA A 141 8.64 11.37 0.29
N GLN A 142 7.96 12.32 0.92
CA GLN A 142 8.49 13.36 1.79
C GLN A 142 7.99 13.14 3.21
N ILE A 143 8.63 13.78 4.18
CA ILE A 143 8.07 13.87 5.53
C ILE A 143 7.02 14.98 5.50
N ALA A 144 5.78 14.62 5.82
CA ALA A 144 4.70 15.57 5.91
C ALA A 144 4.91 16.58 7.04
N GLU A 145 4.53 17.83 6.80
CA GLU A 145 4.47 18.89 7.81
C GLU A 145 3.21 18.75 8.68
N PHE A 146 2.12 18.28 8.07
CA PHE A 146 0.82 18.11 8.72
C PHE A 146 0.27 16.71 8.52
N ASN A 147 -0.43 16.19 9.53
CA ASN A 147 -1.20 14.95 9.41
C ASN A 147 -2.59 15.17 10.04
N TYR A 148 -3.63 15.05 9.21
CA TYR A 148 -5.01 15.25 9.64
C TYR A 148 -5.73 13.95 10.04
N PHE A 149 -5.03 12.82 10.00
CA PHE A 149 -5.45 11.56 10.60
C PHE A 149 -4.92 11.49 12.03
N ALA A 150 -5.81 11.66 13.01
CA ALA A 150 -5.45 11.88 14.42
C ALA A 150 -4.54 10.77 15.01
N ASP A 151 -4.71 9.53 14.58
CA ASP A 151 -3.90 8.37 14.96
C ASP A 151 -3.09 7.78 13.79
N GLY A 152 -3.00 8.52 12.68
CA GLY A 152 -2.39 8.04 11.44
C GLY A 152 -3.29 7.09 10.63
N SER A 153 -4.53 6.85 11.03
CA SER A 153 -5.51 6.06 10.27
C SER A 153 -6.83 6.84 10.10
N PRO A 154 -7.66 6.48 9.11
CA PRO A 154 -9.00 7.03 9.00
C PRO A 154 -9.92 6.47 10.09
N THR A 155 -10.93 7.24 10.45
CA THR A 155 -12.04 6.79 11.30
C THR A 155 -13.06 5.98 10.50
N ILE A 156 -13.95 5.24 11.19
CA ILE A 156 -15.03 4.48 10.54
C ILE A 156 -15.92 5.39 9.68
N ASP A 157 -16.22 6.61 10.14
CA ASP A 157 -17.08 7.53 9.39
C ASP A 157 -16.36 8.09 8.15
N GLU A 158 -15.05 8.33 8.23
CA GLU A 158 -14.24 8.70 7.06
C GLU A 158 -14.14 7.56 6.05
N MET A 159 -13.98 6.32 6.50
CA MET A 159 -14.01 5.14 5.64
C MET A 159 -15.37 4.92 4.98
N ARG A 160 -16.46 5.31 5.65
CA ARG A 160 -17.81 5.31 5.05
C ARG A 160 -17.89 6.31 3.88
N ASN A 161 -17.26 7.47 4.00
CA ASN A 161 -17.19 8.43 2.89
C ASN A 161 -16.39 7.88 1.70
N ILE A 162 -15.29 7.16 1.96
CA ILE A 162 -14.53 6.46 0.91
C ILE A 162 -15.40 5.41 0.21
N SER A 163 -16.11 4.57 0.97
CA SER A 163 -17.02 3.55 0.45
C SER A 163 -18.03 4.16 -0.55
N ILE A 164 -18.64 5.28 -0.17
CA ILE A 164 -19.56 6.05 -1.03
C ILE A 164 -18.86 6.58 -2.30
N SER A 165 -17.63 7.09 -2.18
CA SER A 165 -16.85 7.62 -3.30
C SER A 165 -16.48 6.54 -4.31
N VAL A 166 -15.93 5.41 -3.83
CA VAL A 166 -15.55 4.29 -4.70
C VAL A 166 -16.76 3.75 -5.46
N ARG A 167 -17.91 3.62 -4.78
CA ARG A 167 -19.19 3.27 -5.42
C ARG A 167 -19.52 4.21 -6.58
N ASN A 168 -19.45 5.52 -6.36
CA ASN A 168 -19.81 6.50 -7.39
C ASN A 168 -18.86 6.43 -8.59
N SER A 169 -17.60 6.01 -8.38
CA SER A 169 -16.60 5.85 -9.45
C SER A 169 -16.68 4.52 -10.21
N ALA A 170 -17.15 3.45 -9.55
CA ALA A 170 -17.23 2.10 -10.12
C ALA A 170 -18.48 1.87 -10.98
N ASN A 171 -19.50 2.73 -10.86
CA ASN A 171 -20.76 2.59 -11.56
C ASN A 171 -20.78 3.45 -12.83
N GLU A 172 -21.37 2.92 -13.90
CA GLU A 172 -21.80 3.77 -15.00
C GLU A 172 -22.81 4.83 -14.48
N PRO A 173 -22.82 6.05 -15.04
CA PRO A 173 -23.77 7.08 -14.64
C PRO A 173 -25.20 6.55 -14.64
N GLY A 174 -25.82 6.47 -13.45
CA GLY A 174 -27.20 5.97 -13.28
C GLY A 174 -27.33 4.56 -12.72
N GLN A 175 -26.24 3.81 -12.50
CA GLN A 175 -26.30 2.56 -11.72
C GLN A 175 -26.14 2.85 -10.22
N THR A 176 -27.16 2.52 -9.44
CA THR A 176 -27.09 2.48 -7.98
C THR A 176 -26.73 1.06 -7.53
N VAL A 177 -25.64 0.93 -6.78
CA VAL A 177 -25.37 -0.30 -6.02
C VAL A 177 -26.25 -0.26 -4.78
N ASP A 178 -27.41 -0.90 -4.88
CA ASP A 178 -28.32 -1.07 -3.74
C ASP A 178 -27.87 -2.25 -2.87
N GLY A 179 -27.83 -2.03 -1.56
CA GLY A 179 -27.48 -3.05 -0.57
C GLY A 179 -27.07 -2.46 0.76
N PRO A 180 -27.04 -3.27 1.83
CA PRO A 180 -26.52 -2.82 3.12
C PRO A 180 -25.05 -2.43 2.97
N GLU A 181 -24.71 -1.25 3.50
CA GLU A 181 -23.33 -0.82 3.65
C GLU A 181 -22.77 -1.38 4.96
N THR A 182 -21.56 -1.92 4.91
CA THR A 182 -20.80 -2.32 6.10
C THR A 182 -19.39 -1.81 5.96
N VAL A 183 -18.96 -1.03 6.95
CA VAL A 183 -17.59 -0.54 7.10
C VAL A 183 -17.06 -1.14 8.38
N GLU A 184 -16.02 -1.96 8.27
CA GLU A 184 -15.46 -2.72 9.37
C GLU A 184 -13.94 -2.57 9.36
N LYS A 185 -13.35 -2.16 10.49
CA LYS A 185 -11.92 -2.33 10.72
C LYS A 185 -11.73 -3.77 11.20
N LEU A 186 -10.95 -4.56 10.46
CA LEU A 186 -10.71 -5.96 10.79
C LEU A 186 -9.65 -6.04 11.89
N GLU A 187 -8.40 -6.17 11.50
CA GLU A 187 -7.24 -6.19 12.38
C GLU A 187 -6.23 -5.17 11.88
N GLY A 188 -5.58 -4.49 12.84
CA GLY A 188 -4.56 -3.48 12.59
C GLY A 188 -4.93 -2.47 11.50
N ALA A 189 -4.21 -2.49 10.39
CA ALA A 189 -4.33 -1.50 9.32
C ALA A 189 -5.27 -1.91 8.17
N VAL A 190 -6.15 -2.89 8.40
CA VAL A 190 -7.00 -3.49 7.36
C VAL A 190 -8.48 -3.13 7.55
N TRP A 191 -9.08 -2.60 6.49
CA TRP A 191 -10.50 -2.25 6.40
C TRP A 191 -11.24 -3.12 5.40
N ARG A 192 -12.47 -3.46 5.73
CA ARG A 192 -13.43 -4.07 4.83
C ARG A 192 -14.58 -3.11 4.59
N LEU A 193 -14.81 -2.78 3.32
CA LEU A 193 -15.97 -2.03 2.85
C LEU A 193 -16.82 -2.96 2.03
N LYS A 194 -18.03 -3.27 2.51
CA LYS A 194 -19.00 -4.09 1.79
C LYS A 194 -20.22 -3.27 1.43
N GLN A 195 -20.64 -3.36 0.17
CA GLN A 195 -21.91 -2.81 -0.28
C GLN A 195 -22.54 -3.72 -1.34
N GLY A 196 -23.67 -4.34 -0.99
CA GLY A 196 -24.31 -5.33 -1.87
C GLY A 196 -23.38 -6.53 -2.15
N ALA A 197 -23.08 -6.78 -3.44
CA ALA A 197 -22.17 -7.84 -3.90
C ALA A 197 -20.70 -7.40 -4.05
N TYR A 198 -20.40 -6.14 -3.71
CA TYR A 198 -19.05 -5.58 -3.80
C TYR A 198 -18.39 -5.62 -2.44
N THR A 199 -17.21 -6.24 -2.39
CA THR A 199 -16.34 -6.22 -1.22
C THR A 199 -15.00 -5.59 -1.62
N LEU A 200 -14.65 -4.50 -0.97
CA LEU A 200 -13.34 -3.86 -1.06
C LEU A 200 -12.59 -4.08 0.24
N MET A 201 -11.31 -4.39 0.12
CA MET A 201 -10.38 -4.43 1.24
C MET A 201 -9.37 -3.33 1.04
N LEU A 202 -9.16 -2.51 2.06
CA LEU A 202 -8.12 -1.47 2.09
C LEU A 202 -7.10 -1.86 3.15
N GLU A 203 -5.85 -2.01 2.74
CA GLU A 203 -4.74 -2.32 3.64
C GLU A 203 -3.78 -1.13 3.65
N GLU A 204 -3.75 -0.40 4.76
CA GLU A 204 -2.89 0.78 4.93
C GLU A 204 -1.42 0.35 5.10
N ILE A 205 -0.52 1.02 4.38
CA ILE A 205 0.89 0.69 4.31
C ILE A 205 1.72 1.60 5.20
N LEU A 206 1.66 2.91 4.97
CA LEU A 206 2.39 3.91 5.74
C LEU A 206 1.79 5.30 5.51
N ASN A 207 2.20 6.24 6.35
CA ASN A 207 1.85 7.66 6.22
C ASN A 207 3.07 8.44 5.75
N ALA A 208 2.91 9.26 4.73
CA ALA A 208 3.93 10.19 4.23
C ALA A 208 3.28 11.24 3.34
N ASP A 209 4.04 12.26 2.97
CA ASP A 209 3.65 13.20 1.92
C ASP A 209 4.08 12.61 0.56
N PHE A 210 3.13 12.13 -0.23
CA PHE A 210 3.39 11.43 -1.50
C PHE A 210 3.22 12.33 -2.73
N ASP A 211 2.57 13.48 -2.59
CA ASP A 211 2.32 14.43 -3.68
C ASP A 211 3.06 15.76 -3.53
N ASN A 212 3.83 15.91 -2.45
CA ASN A 212 4.66 17.05 -2.10
C ASN A 212 3.84 18.33 -1.83
N ASP A 213 2.67 18.21 -1.19
CA ASP A 213 1.86 19.34 -0.73
C ASP A 213 2.09 19.71 0.75
N GLY A 214 2.90 18.92 1.46
CA GLY A 214 3.21 19.10 2.89
C GLY A 214 2.23 18.43 3.85
N VAL A 215 1.19 17.77 3.36
CA VAL A 215 0.21 17.01 4.12
C VAL A 215 0.52 15.51 4.02
N ALA A 216 0.14 14.74 5.04
CA ALA A 216 0.31 13.31 5.04
C ALA A 216 -0.89 12.62 4.40
N GLU A 217 -0.62 11.77 3.42
CA GLU A 217 -1.54 10.76 2.92
C GLU A 217 -1.22 9.42 3.56
N ILE A 218 -2.16 8.48 3.41
CA ILE A 218 -1.93 7.07 3.72
C ILE A 218 -1.81 6.32 2.40
N LEU A 219 -0.63 5.76 2.13
CA LEU A 219 -0.48 4.79 1.04
C LEU A 219 -1.22 3.51 1.44
N ALA A 220 -2.06 2.98 0.57
CA ALA A 220 -2.83 1.77 0.84
C ALA A 220 -2.90 0.86 -0.39
N PHE A 221 -3.05 -0.45 -0.15
CA PHE A 221 -3.51 -1.38 -1.17
C PHE A 221 -5.04 -1.42 -1.17
N LEU A 222 -5.63 -1.15 -2.34
CA LEU A 222 -7.02 -1.40 -2.62
C LEU A 222 -7.15 -2.77 -3.30
N VAL A 223 -7.82 -3.70 -2.62
CA VAL A 223 -8.09 -5.05 -3.15
C VAL A 223 -9.59 -5.21 -3.40
N ASN A 224 -9.96 -5.40 -4.66
CA ASN A 224 -11.34 -5.71 -5.02
C ASN A 224 -11.56 -7.23 -4.99
N VAL A 225 -12.59 -7.63 -4.24
CA VAL A 225 -13.03 -9.03 -4.11
C VAL A 225 -14.49 -9.11 -4.54
N PRO A 226 -14.77 -9.40 -5.82
CA PRO A 226 -16.15 -9.62 -6.27
C PRO A 226 -16.73 -10.85 -5.57
N ASP A 227 -17.94 -10.73 -5.01
CA ASP A 227 -18.60 -11.86 -4.35
C ASP A 227 -18.76 -13.04 -5.34
N GLY A 228 -18.18 -14.20 -4.99
CA GLY A 228 -18.20 -15.42 -5.81
C GLY A 228 -17.13 -15.50 -6.91
N GLY A 229 -16.28 -14.49 -7.07
CA GLY A 229 -15.16 -14.49 -8.00
C GLY A 229 -13.84 -14.98 -7.39
N THR A 230 -12.91 -15.41 -8.25
CA THR A 230 -11.52 -15.72 -7.87
C THR A 230 -10.53 -14.64 -8.32
N ALA A 231 -10.97 -13.71 -9.18
CA ALA A 231 -10.17 -12.58 -9.60
C ALA A 231 -10.03 -11.59 -8.45
N ARG A 232 -8.78 -11.29 -8.06
CA ARG A 232 -8.45 -10.22 -7.13
C ARG A 232 -7.65 -9.20 -7.92
N PHE A 233 -8.11 -7.97 -7.89
CA PHE A 233 -7.36 -6.84 -8.42
C PHE A 233 -6.76 -6.10 -7.23
N VAL A 234 -5.46 -5.82 -7.29
CA VAL A 234 -4.73 -5.07 -6.27
C VAL A 234 -4.18 -3.82 -6.94
N GLN A 235 -4.42 -2.68 -6.34
CA GLN A 235 -3.91 -1.40 -6.80
C GLN A 235 -3.42 -0.58 -5.60
N MET A 236 -2.40 0.24 -5.78
CA MET A 236 -2.02 1.24 -4.78
C MET A 236 -2.91 2.48 -4.91
N ALA A 237 -3.25 3.06 -3.78
CA ALA A 237 -4.05 4.26 -3.68
C ALA A 237 -3.53 5.15 -2.55
N LEU A 238 -3.85 6.44 -2.59
CA LEU A 238 -3.68 7.35 -1.46
C LEU A 238 -5.03 7.58 -0.81
N ILE A 239 -5.05 7.51 0.52
CA ILE A 239 -6.14 8.04 1.33
C ILE A 239 -5.73 9.44 1.78
N GLU A 240 -6.47 10.44 1.33
CA GLU A 240 -6.12 11.85 1.41
C GLU A 240 -7.08 12.60 2.31
N LYS A 241 -6.56 13.57 3.06
CA LYS A 241 -7.36 14.46 3.89
C LYS A 241 -6.67 15.82 4.04
N ASP A 242 -6.99 16.75 3.17
CA ASP A 242 -6.28 18.04 3.05
C ASP A 242 -6.46 19.00 4.26
N LEU A 243 -7.48 18.76 5.10
CA LEU A 243 -7.86 19.61 6.23
C LEU A 243 -8.40 18.78 7.40
N ALA A 244 -8.25 19.25 8.64
CA ALA A 244 -8.69 18.56 9.86
C ALA A 244 -10.17 18.14 9.85
N ASP A 245 -11.06 19.05 9.41
CA ASP A 245 -12.50 18.81 9.27
C ASP A 245 -12.92 18.57 7.81
N GLY A 246 -11.94 18.34 6.93
CA GLY A 246 -12.14 18.12 5.50
C GLY A 246 -12.64 16.71 5.16
N PRO A 247 -13.21 16.51 3.96
CA PRO A 247 -13.60 15.20 3.50
C PRO A 247 -12.37 14.34 3.23
N VAL A 248 -12.48 13.04 3.53
CA VAL A 248 -11.48 12.05 3.12
C VAL A 248 -11.75 11.59 1.70
N LYS A 249 -10.68 11.49 0.91
CA LYS A 249 -10.72 11.06 -0.50
C LYS A 249 -9.83 9.84 -0.70
N LEU A 250 -10.10 9.15 -1.81
CA LEU A 250 -9.26 8.06 -2.30
C LEU A 250 -8.82 8.42 -3.72
N SER A 251 -7.51 8.50 -3.94
CA SER A 251 -6.93 8.77 -5.25
C SER A 251 -6.10 7.58 -5.74
N LYS A 252 -5.94 7.48 -7.06
CA LYS A 252 -5.14 6.43 -7.70
C LYS A 252 -3.65 6.71 -7.51
N PHE A 253 -2.89 5.68 -7.16
CA PHE A 253 -1.44 5.78 -6.99
C PHE A 253 -0.67 4.69 -7.76
N PRO A 254 0.44 5.03 -8.45
CA PRO A 254 0.85 6.39 -8.81
C PRO A 254 -0.26 7.08 -9.64
N PRO A 255 -0.34 8.42 -9.64
CA PRO A 255 -1.26 9.10 -10.53
C PRO A 255 -1.00 8.66 -11.96
N ASP A 256 -2.05 8.58 -12.78
CA ASP A 256 -1.86 8.36 -14.21
C ASP A 256 -0.86 9.40 -14.69
N ALA A 257 0.24 8.94 -15.33
CA ALA A 257 1.14 9.85 -16.00
C ALA A 257 0.25 10.74 -16.87
N ALA A 258 0.22 12.06 -16.58
CA ALA A 258 -0.54 13.02 -17.36
C ALA A 258 -0.31 12.65 -18.81
N ALA A 259 -1.37 12.22 -19.51
CA ALA A 259 -1.26 11.63 -20.83
C ALA A 259 -0.32 12.53 -21.63
N ASP A 260 0.90 12.03 -21.83
CA ASP A 260 1.98 12.80 -22.40
C ASP A 260 1.42 13.17 -23.77
N ASP A 261 1.09 14.46 -23.95
CA ASP A 261 0.45 15.03 -25.12
C ASP A 261 1.45 14.93 -26.27
N LYS A 262 1.59 13.71 -26.78
CA LYS A 262 2.39 13.35 -27.95
C LYS A 262 1.40 12.99 -29.04
N MET A 263 0.90 14.06 -29.66
CA MET A 263 0.69 14.12 -31.11
C MET A 263 1.89 13.56 -31.87
#